data_AF-A0A0U2P025-F1
#
_entry.id   AF-A0A0U2P025-F1
#
_cell.length_a   1.000
_cell.length_b   1.000
_cell.length_c   1.000
_cell.angle_alpha   90.00
_cell.angle_beta   90.00
_cell.angle_gamma   90.00
#
_symmetry.space_group_name_H-M   'P 1'
#
loop_
_entity.id
_entity.type
_entity.pdbx_description
1 polymer ?
#
loop_
_entity_poly.entity_id
_entity_poly.type
_entity_poly.pdbx_seq_one_letter_code
_entity_poly.pdbx_strand_id
1 'polypeptide(L)'
;MFRNGRLRGVIDFDTASPGPRIWDLAHLAYRLVPLTDDAHDGGPPAPDRAARLRLLIDSYGALYEPVDLVAAVAARLEELAVFTDARAAETGRDDFAEHAAMYRRDRDRVLATG
;
A
#
# COMPACT_ATOMS: atom_id res chain seq x y z
N MET A 1 3.51 -0.18 17.04
CA MET A 1 3.86 0.83 18.06
C MET A 1 5.38 1.07 18.08
N PHE A 2 5.79 2.34 18.15
CA PHE A 2 7.19 2.74 18.34
C PHE A 2 7.38 3.35 19.72
N ARG A 3 8.53 3.09 20.35
CA ARG A 3 8.94 3.74 21.60
C ARG A 3 10.42 4.07 21.51
N ASN A 4 10.77 5.34 21.70
CA ASN A 4 12.15 5.85 21.60
C ASN A 4 12.82 5.46 20.26
N GLY A 5 12.11 5.64 19.14
CA GLY A 5 12.61 5.32 17.79
C GLY A 5 12.73 3.83 17.46
N ARG A 6 12.28 2.91 18.34
CA ARG A 6 12.35 1.47 18.11
C ARG A 6 10.96 0.86 18.01
N LEU A 7 10.78 -0.05 17.04
CA LEU A 7 9.56 -0.86 16.93
C LEU A 7 9.42 -1.74 18.19
N ARG A 8 8.27 -1.71 18.82
CA ARG A 8 7.98 -2.49 20.05
C ARG A 8 6.82 -3.48 19.89
N GLY A 9 6.03 -3.33 18.85
CA GLY A 9 4.91 -4.23 18.57
C GLY A 9 4.25 -3.90 17.25
N VAL A 10 3.68 -4.92 16.63
CA VAL A 10 2.80 -4.85 15.46
C VAL A 10 1.45 -5.41 15.92
N ILE A 11 0.36 -4.93 15.34
CA ILE A 11 -1.02 -5.37 15.65
C ILE A 11 -1.75 -5.63 14.34
N ASP A 12 -3.03 -6.01 14.43
CA ASP A 12 -3.89 -6.24 13.27
C ASP A 12 -3.42 -7.42 12.39
N PHE A 13 -3.28 -8.58 13.03
CA PHE A 13 -2.85 -9.82 12.39
C PHE A 13 -4.02 -10.69 11.88
N ASP A 14 -5.25 -10.21 11.97
CA ASP A 14 -6.46 -11.00 11.67
C ASP A 14 -6.53 -11.44 10.20
N THR A 15 -5.79 -10.76 9.31
CA THR A 15 -5.68 -11.06 7.89
C THR A 15 -4.33 -11.66 7.48
N ALA A 16 -3.46 -11.96 8.46
CA ALA A 16 -2.15 -12.54 8.19
C ALA A 16 -2.29 -13.96 7.62
N SER A 17 -1.65 -14.21 6.48
CA SER A 17 -1.69 -15.49 5.80
C SER A 17 -0.38 -15.72 5.04
N PRO A 18 -0.04 -16.99 4.69
CA PRO A 18 1.11 -17.26 3.84
C PRO A 18 0.99 -16.57 2.47
N GLY A 19 2.06 -15.89 2.06
CA GLY A 19 2.12 -15.18 0.79
C GLY A 19 3.54 -14.84 0.38
N PRO A 20 3.76 -14.40 -0.87
CA PRO A 20 5.08 -13.96 -1.31
C PRO A 20 5.47 -12.66 -0.60
N ARG A 21 6.73 -12.56 -0.16
CA ARG A 21 7.26 -11.41 0.62
C ARG A 21 7.01 -10.05 -0.02
N ILE A 22 6.97 -9.98 -1.36
CA ILE A 22 6.73 -8.74 -2.09
C ILE A 22 5.35 -8.16 -1.81
N TRP A 23 4.37 -8.96 -1.36
CA TRP A 23 3.03 -8.47 -1.01
C TRP A 23 3.05 -7.62 0.26
N ASP A 24 3.75 -8.07 1.29
CA ASP A 24 3.93 -7.28 2.52
C ASP A 24 4.68 -5.98 2.21
N LEU A 25 5.72 -6.06 1.38
CA LEU A 25 6.50 -4.89 0.97
C LEU A 25 5.68 -3.92 0.11
N ALA A 26 4.84 -4.42 -0.79
CA ALA A 26 3.95 -3.61 -1.61
C ALA A 26 2.93 -2.86 -0.74
N HIS A 27 2.30 -3.55 0.20
CA HIS A 27 1.36 -2.89 1.11
C HIS A 27 2.07 -1.86 2.01
N LEU A 28 3.29 -2.16 2.46
CA LEU A 28 4.12 -1.20 3.19
C LEU A 28 4.49 0.02 2.33
N ALA A 29 4.84 -0.19 1.07
CA ALA A 29 5.16 0.88 0.11
C ALA A 29 3.98 1.80 -0.10
N TYR A 30 2.77 1.24 -0.29
CA TYR A 30 1.53 2.00 -0.41
C TYR A 30 1.26 2.91 0.79
N ARG A 31 1.71 2.53 1.99
CA ARG A 31 1.54 3.33 3.22
C ARG A 31 2.67 4.33 3.49
N LEU A 32 3.91 4.05 3.08
CA LEU A 32 5.09 4.85 3.42
C LEU A 32 5.61 5.73 2.28
N VAL A 33 5.24 5.41 1.05
CA VAL A 33 5.53 6.19 -0.15
C VAL A 33 4.23 6.92 -0.52
N PRO A 34 4.26 8.24 -0.78
CA PRO A 34 3.07 9.02 -1.09
C PRO A 34 2.59 8.70 -2.51
N LEU A 35 2.02 7.51 -2.71
CA LEU A 35 1.56 7.00 -4.00
C LEU A 35 0.11 7.42 -4.32
N THR A 36 -0.64 7.86 -3.31
CA THR A 36 -2.08 8.19 -3.34
C THR A 36 -2.37 9.70 -3.35
N ASP A 37 -3.63 10.08 -3.57
CA ASP A 37 -4.10 11.47 -3.68
C ASP A 37 -4.20 12.19 -2.32
N ASP A 38 -4.59 11.45 -1.27
CA ASP A 38 -4.74 11.92 0.12
C ASP A 38 -3.38 12.08 0.84
N ALA A 39 -2.28 11.61 0.23
CA ALA A 39 -0.95 11.72 0.79
C ALA A 39 -0.45 13.18 0.90
N HIS A 40 -1.18 14.16 0.36
CA HIS A 40 -0.78 15.57 0.34
C HIS A 40 -1.71 16.54 1.09
N ASP A 41 -2.68 16.05 1.89
CA ASP A 41 -3.50 16.94 2.72
C ASP A 41 -2.66 17.52 3.89
N GLY A 42 -1.96 18.62 3.61
CA GLY A 42 -1.25 19.45 4.59
C GLY A 42 0.16 18.98 4.98
N GLY A 43 0.71 17.96 4.30
CA GLY A 43 2.07 17.47 4.52
C GLY A 43 3.17 18.30 3.82
N PRO A 44 4.45 18.15 4.20
CA PRO A 44 5.57 18.73 3.45
C PRO A 44 5.56 18.29 1.97
N PRO A 45 6.25 19.03 1.06
CA PRO A 45 6.26 18.74 -0.37
C PRO A 45 6.51 17.26 -0.63
N ALA A 46 5.75 16.67 -1.58
CA ALA A 46 5.81 15.24 -1.85
C ALA A 46 7.28 14.81 -2.02
N PRO A 47 7.84 14.03 -1.07
CA PRO A 47 9.23 13.61 -1.15
C PRO A 47 9.43 12.77 -2.42
N ASP A 48 10.64 12.81 -2.97
CA ASP A 48 11.02 12.04 -4.16
C ASP A 48 10.58 10.57 -4.00
N ARG A 49 9.54 10.19 -4.77
CA ARG A 49 8.89 8.88 -4.70
C ARG A 49 9.87 7.78 -5.05
N ALA A 50 10.72 8.01 -6.06
CA ALA A 50 11.72 7.04 -6.49
C ALA A 50 12.79 6.84 -5.42
N ALA A 51 13.26 7.93 -4.79
CA ALA A 51 14.21 7.84 -3.68
C ALA A 51 13.62 7.10 -2.47
N ARG A 52 12.33 7.32 -2.15
CA ARG A 52 11.66 6.59 -1.05
C ARG A 52 11.44 5.12 -1.35
N LEU A 53 11.05 4.77 -2.59
CA LEU A 53 10.94 3.37 -3.01
C LEU A 53 12.28 2.66 -2.90
N ARG A 54 13.36 3.29 -3.40
CA ARG A 54 14.72 2.75 -3.29
C ARG A 54 15.12 2.51 -1.84
N LEU A 55 14.97 3.54 -0.99
CA LEU A 55 15.30 3.44 0.43
C LEU A 55 14.52 2.32 1.13
N LEU A 56 13.24 2.14 0.80
CA LEU A 56 12.41 1.09 1.36
C LEU A 56 12.90 -0.30 0.94
N ILE A 57 13.19 -0.50 -0.35
CA ILE A 57 13.71 -1.76 -0.90
C ILE A 57 15.06 -2.09 -0.23
N ASP A 58 15.98 -1.12 -0.19
CA ASP A 58 17.31 -1.28 0.39
C ASP A 58 17.22 -1.64 1.89
N SER A 59 16.34 -0.97 2.63
CA SER A 59 16.12 -1.23 4.06
C SER A 59 15.47 -2.58 4.33
N TYR A 60 14.63 -3.05 3.41
CA TYR A 60 14.00 -4.37 3.49
C TYR A 60 15.00 -5.50 3.15
N GLY A 61 16.11 -5.19 2.48
CA GLY A 61 17.16 -6.12 2.11
C GLY A 61 16.73 -7.12 1.02
N ALA A 62 15.84 -6.71 0.11
CA ALA A 62 15.42 -7.53 -1.02
C ALA A 62 16.02 -7.02 -2.33
N LEU A 63 16.18 -7.94 -3.28
CA LEU A 63 16.64 -7.66 -4.64
C LEU A 63 15.42 -7.46 -5.56
N TYR A 64 14.61 -6.45 -5.27
CA TYR A 64 13.51 -6.03 -6.15
C TYR A 64 13.90 -4.73 -6.83
N GLU A 65 13.55 -4.58 -8.12
CA GLU A 65 13.63 -3.28 -8.75
C GLU A 65 12.41 -2.43 -8.36
N PRO A 66 12.52 -1.08 -8.36
CA PRO A 66 11.38 -0.22 -8.07
C PRO A 66 10.15 -0.52 -8.93
N VAL A 67 10.36 -0.89 -10.19
CA VAL A 67 9.28 -1.26 -11.13
C VAL A 67 8.53 -2.52 -10.68
N ASP A 68 9.23 -3.52 -10.15
CA ASP A 68 8.61 -4.74 -9.64
C ASP A 68 7.70 -4.43 -8.44
N LEU A 69 8.18 -3.55 -7.56
CA LEU A 69 7.43 -3.14 -6.39
C LEU A 69 6.20 -2.29 -6.76
N VAL A 70 6.33 -1.39 -7.74
CA VAL A 70 5.20 -0.60 -8.27
C VAL A 70 4.13 -1.52 -8.88
N ALA A 71 4.53 -2.51 -9.67
CA ALA A 71 3.61 -3.50 -10.23
C ALA A 71 2.92 -4.31 -9.12
N ALA A 72 3.67 -4.72 -8.09
CA ALA A 72 3.12 -5.44 -6.94
C ALA A 72 2.13 -4.59 -6.13
N VAL A 73 2.39 -3.28 -5.97
CA VAL A 73 1.45 -2.33 -5.34
C VAL A 73 0.14 -2.29 -6.13
N ALA A 74 0.21 -2.11 -7.46
CA ALA A 74 -0.98 -2.05 -8.29
C ALA A 74 -1.80 -3.35 -8.20
N ALA A 75 -1.15 -4.52 -8.26
CA ALA A 75 -1.81 -5.81 -8.11
C ALA A 75 -2.48 -5.94 -6.73
N ARG A 76 -1.81 -5.50 -5.66
CA ARG A 76 -2.35 -5.57 -4.30
C ARG A 76 -3.55 -4.65 -4.10
N LEU A 77 -3.55 -3.47 -4.72
CA LEU A 77 -4.68 -2.55 -4.65
C LEU A 77 -5.90 -3.09 -5.39
N GLU A 78 -5.71 -3.76 -6.53
CA GLU A 78 -6.81 -4.44 -7.21
C GLU A 78 -7.42 -5.55 -6.34
N GLU A 79 -6.58 -6.36 -5.71
CA GLU A 79 -7.05 -7.42 -4.83
C GLU A 79 -7.82 -6.88 -3.62
N LEU A 80 -7.33 -5.78 -3.01
CA LEU A 80 -8.05 -5.08 -1.95
C LEU A 80 -9.39 -4.56 -2.43
N ALA A 81 -9.47 -3.98 -3.62
CA ALA A 81 -10.72 -3.51 -4.19
C ALA A 81 -11.73 -4.66 -4.38
N VAL A 82 -11.30 -5.78 -4.97
CA VAL A 82 -12.15 -6.97 -5.16
C VAL A 82 -12.62 -7.55 -3.83
N PHE A 83 -11.72 -7.68 -2.85
CA PHE A 83 -12.07 -8.16 -1.52
C PHE A 83 -13.09 -7.24 -0.84
N THR A 84 -12.88 -5.93 -0.94
CA THR A 84 -13.77 -4.93 -0.32
C THR A 84 -15.13 -4.89 -1.02
N ASP A 85 -15.22 -5.05 -2.35
CA ASP A 85 -16.50 -5.19 -3.06
C ASP A 85 -17.28 -6.43 -2.59
N ALA A 86 -16.59 -7.56 -2.42
CA ALA A 86 -17.22 -8.78 -1.90
C ALA A 86 -17.78 -8.55 -0.49
N ARG A 87 -17.02 -7.87 0.38
CA ARG A 87 -17.51 -7.47 1.71
C ARG A 87 -18.69 -6.51 1.64
N ALA A 88 -18.70 -5.56 0.70
CA ALA A 88 -19.82 -4.65 0.51
C ALA A 88 -21.10 -5.42 0.17
N ALA A 89 -21.02 -6.37 -0.77
CA ALA A 89 -22.14 -7.22 -1.16
C ALA A 89 -22.64 -8.11 -0.02
N GLU A 90 -21.74 -8.62 0.83
CA GLU A 90 -22.11 -9.46 1.98
C GLU A 90 -22.74 -8.68 3.14
N THR A 91 -22.34 -7.43 3.35
CA THR A 91 -22.70 -6.66 4.55
C THR A 91 -23.71 -5.53 4.30
N GLY A 92 -23.91 -5.14 3.04
CA GLY A 92 -24.75 -3.98 2.66
C GLY A 92 -24.18 -2.63 3.11
N ARG A 93 -22.88 -2.58 3.43
CA ARG A 93 -22.16 -1.38 3.89
C ARG A 93 -21.69 -0.56 2.69
N ASP A 94 -22.32 0.59 2.47
CA ASP A 94 -22.03 1.45 1.32
C ASP A 94 -20.61 2.05 1.34
N ASP A 95 -20.03 2.26 2.53
CA ASP A 95 -18.66 2.78 2.69
C ASP A 95 -17.60 1.84 2.07
N PHE A 96 -17.88 0.54 2.00
CA PHE A 96 -16.95 -0.41 1.37
C PHE A 96 -16.89 -0.22 -0.15
N ALA A 97 -18.00 0.09 -0.81
CA ALA A 97 -17.99 0.37 -2.24
C ALA A 97 -17.13 1.61 -2.56
N GLU A 98 -17.21 2.64 -1.71
CA GLU A 98 -16.36 3.83 -1.84
C GLU A 98 -14.87 3.53 -1.64
N HIS A 99 -14.53 2.70 -0.65
CA HIS A 99 -13.15 2.24 -0.42
C HIS A 99 -12.62 1.39 -1.58
N ALA A 100 -13.42 0.48 -2.13
CA ALA A 100 -13.02 -0.31 -3.29
C ALA A 100 -12.77 0.56 -4.52
N ALA A 101 -13.61 1.57 -4.74
CA ALA A 101 -13.40 2.56 -5.80
C ALA A 101 -12.14 3.40 -5.55
N MET A 102 -11.83 3.75 -4.30
CA MET A 102 -10.59 4.43 -3.92
C MET A 102 -9.35 3.60 -4.28
N TYR A 103 -9.29 2.32 -3.89
CA TYR A 103 -8.15 1.46 -4.21
C TYR A 103 -7.89 1.35 -5.72
N ARG A 104 -8.96 1.29 -6.54
CA ARG A 104 -8.82 1.28 -8.01
C ARG A 104 -8.27 2.59 -8.58
N ARG A 105 -8.70 3.74 -8.05
CA ARG A 105 -8.14 5.04 -8.45
C ARG A 105 -6.65 5.14 -8.11
N ASP A 106 -6.26 4.66 -6.94
CA ASP A 106 -4.86 4.64 -6.53
C ASP A 106 -4.02 3.69 -7.38
N ARG A 107 -4.54 2.50 -7.70
CA ARG A 107 -3.92 1.55 -8.63
C ARG A 107 -3.61 2.21 -9.96
N ASP A 108 -4.59 2.88 -10.57
CA ASP A 108 -4.42 3.51 -11.88
C ASP A 108 -3.36 4.62 -11.84
N ARG A 109 -3.29 5.37 -10.75
CA ARG A 109 -2.29 6.42 -10.55
C ARG A 109 -0.89 5.85 -10.35
N VAL A 110 -0.76 4.79 -9.56
CA VAL A 110 0.52 4.09 -9.35
C VAL A 110 1.07 3.63 -10.69
N LEU A 111 0.23 3.07 -11.56
CA LEU A 111 0.62 2.65 -12.91
C LEU A 111 0.92 3.81 -13.86
N ALA A 112 0.25 4.96 -13.70
CA ALA A 112 0.49 6.14 -14.53
C ALA A 112 1.76 6.93 -14.15
N THR A 113 2.32 6.68 -12.97
CA THR A 113 3.51 7.38 -12.44
C THR A 113 4.75 6.48 -12.31
N GLY A 114 4.62 5.20 -12.68
CA GLY A 114 5.67 4.17 -12.65
C GLY A 114 6.49 4.08 -13.93
#